data_AF-A0A9W6CU33-F1
#
_entry.id   AF-A0A9W6CU33-F1
#
_cell.length_a   1.000
_cell.length_b   1.000
_cell.length_c   1.000
_cell.angle_alpha   90.00
_cell.angle_beta   90.00
_cell.angle_gamma   90.00
#
_symmetry.space_group_name_H-M   'P 1'
#
loop_
_entity.id
_entity.type
_entity.pdbx_description
1 polymer ?
#
loop_
_entity_poly.entity_id
_entity_poly.type
_entity_poly.pdbx_seq_one_letter_code
_entity_poly.pdbx_strand_id
1 'polypeptide(L)' 'MAHSLPHARRAGKRPPPTSSVKPASSSLPNTLHLAAHRLASNLGVPFGVAMAHAEAAGLGREVRHG' A
#
# COMPACT_ATOMS: atom_id res chain seq x y z
N MET A 1 -36.22 -7.39 39.95
CA MET A 1 -35.06 -6.54 39.57
C MET A 1 -33.85 -7.45 39.52
N ALA A 2 -33.45 -7.87 38.33
CA ALA A 2 -32.49 -8.95 38.11
C ALA A 2 -31.10 -8.40 37.79
N HIS A 3 -30.11 -9.09 38.34
CA HIS A 3 -28.72 -8.72 38.51
C HIS A 3 -27.94 -8.60 37.19
N SER A 4 -27.03 -7.62 37.12
CA SER A 4 -26.05 -7.43 36.05
C SER A 4 -25.15 -8.66 35.90
N LEU A 5 -25.28 -9.37 34.77
CA LEU A 5 -24.38 -10.46 34.40
C LEU A 5 -22.97 -9.91 34.08
N PRO A 6 -21.90 -10.41 34.71
CA PRO A 6 -20.54 -10.01 34.38
C PRO A 6 -20.21 -10.47 32.96
N HIS A 7 -19.59 -9.56 32.18
CA HIS A 7 -19.18 -9.79 30.80
C HIS A 7 -18.50 -11.15 30.64
N ALA A 8 -19.16 -12.07 29.94
CA ALA A 8 -18.59 -13.32 29.51
C ALA A 8 -17.43 -13.05 28.54
N ARG A 9 -16.21 -12.99 29.06
CA ARG A 9 -14.97 -13.10 28.28
C ARG A 9 -15.01 -14.46 27.59
N ARG A 10 -15.45 -14.51 26.33
CA ARG A 10 -15.36 -15.72 25.50
C ARG A 10 -13.89 -16.12 25.35
N ALA A 11 -13.47 -17.10 26.14
CA ALA A 11 -12.25 -17.85 25.88
C ALA A 11 -12.41 -18.53 24.50
N GLY A 12 -11.58 -18.15 23.53
CA GLY A 12 -11.56 -18.80 22.21
C GLY A 12 -11.46 -17.87 21.00
N LYS A 13 -11.54 -16.55 21.14
CA LYS A 13 -11.21 -15.65 20.03
C LYS A 13 -9.71 -15.39 20.05
N ARG A 14 -8.98 -16.11 19.20
CA ARG A 14 -7.60 -15.78 18.80
C ARG A 14 -7.56 -14.27 18.58
N PRO A 15 -6.63 -13.51 19.19
CA PRO A 15 -6.50 -12.09 18.85
C PRO A 15 -6.36 -12.01 17.31
N PRO A 16 -7.01 -11.05 16.65
CA PRO A 16 -6.77 -10.86 15.23
C PRO A 16 -5.25 -10.78 15.06
N PRO A 17 -4.65 -11.49 14.09
CA PRO A 17 -3.22 -11.34 13.86
C PRO A 17 -2.97 -9.85 13.76
N THR A 18 -2.08 -9.33 14.61
CA THR A 18 -1.59 -7.97 14.54
C THR A 18 -0.73 -7.83 13.29
N SER A 19 -1.34 -8.01 12.12
CA SER A 19 -0.82 -7.54 10.87
C SER A 19 -1.46 -6.18 10.66
N SER A 20 -1.07 -5.24 11.52
CA SER A 20 -0.99 -3.86 11.09
C SER A 20 0.13 -3.87 10.06
N VAL A 21 -0.20 -4.25 8.82
CA VAL A 21 0.59 -3.84 7.67
C VAL A 21 0.38 -2.33 7.60
N LYS A 22 1.10 -1.60 8.45
CA LYS A 22 1.52 -0.27 8.07
C LYS A 22 2.24 -0.50 6.74
N PRO A 23 1.80 0.08 5.61
CA PRO A 23 2.70 0.20 4.49
C PRO A 23 3.91 0.97 5.03
N ALA A 24 5.00 0.25 5.26
CA ALA A 24 6.28 0.83 5.51
C ALA A 24 6.65 1.53 4.22
N SER A 25 6.47 2.84 4.16
CA SER A 25 7.54 3.74 3.75
C SER A 25 7.03 5.18 3.87
N SER A 26 7.63 5.91 4.79
CA SER A 26 7.85 7.34 4.57
C SER A 26 8.69 7.47 3.30
N SER A 27 8.10 7.89 2.19
CA SER A 27 8.84 8.36 1.02
C SER A 27 7.88 9.21 0.22
N LEU A 28 8.31 10.41 -0.14
CA LEU A 28 7.66 11.27 -1.13
C LEU A 28 7.15 10.38 -2.28
N PRO A 29 5.92 10.60 -2.80
CA PRO A 29 5.40 9.77 -3.89
C PRO A 29 6.42 9.80 -5.02
N ASN A 30 7.14 8.69 -5.21
CA ASN A 30 8.11 8.56 -6.27
C ASN A 30 7.33 8.75 -7.57
N THR A 31 7.63 9.83 -8.29
CA THR A 31 6.89 10.29 -9.48
C THR A 31 6.80 9.18 -10.52
N LEU A 32 7.83 8.33 -10.59
CA LEU A 32 7.88 7.11 -11.39
C LEU A 32 6.78 6.12 -10.98
N HIS A 33 6.67 5.80 -9.70
CA HIS A 33 5.67 4.84 -9.22
C HIS A 33 4.25 5.35 -9.42
N LEU A 34 4.02 6.65 -9.21
CA LEU A 34 2.72 7.28 -9.46
C LEU A 34 2.36 7.23 -10.96
N ALA A 35 3.32 7.52 -11.83
CA ALA A 35 3.11 7.46 -13.28
C ALA A 35 2.84 6.03 -13.76
N ALA A 36 3.63 5.06 -13.29
CA ALA A 36 3.44 3.65 -13.58
C ALA A 36 2.07 3.16 -13.10
N HIS A 37 1.62 3.58 -11.92
CA HIS A 37 0.30 3.22 -11.41
C HIS A 37 -0.83 3.81 -12.26
N ARG A 38 -0.71 5.07 -12.69
CA ARG A 38 -1.68 5.71 -13.59
C ARG A 38 -1.73 5.02 -14.95
N LEU A 39 -0.58 4.68 -15.52
CA LEU A 39 -0.49 3.95 -16.79
C LEU A 39 -1.11 2.56 -16.68
N ALA A 40 -0.80 1.82 -15.61
CA ALA A 40 -1.38 0.50 -15.35
C ALA A 40 -2.91 0.56 -15.23
N SER A 41 -3.44 1.53 -14.48
CA SER A 41 -4.89 1.69 -14.30
C SER A 41 -5.61 2.14 -15.57
N ASN A 42 -5.03 3.07 -16.33
CA ASN A 42 -5.67 3.62 -17.54
C ASN A 42 -5.62 2.66 -18.73
N LEU A 43 -4.53 1.90 -18.86
CA LEU A 43 -4.29 0.99 -20.00
C LEU A 43 -4.66 -0.47 -19.67
N GLY A 44 -4.99 -0.79 -18.42
CA GLY A 44 -5.26 -2.16 -17.98
C GLY A 44 -4.06 -3.09 -18.08
N VAL A 45 -2.83 -2.54 -18.05
CA VAL A 45 -1.59 -3.31 -18.17
C VAL A 45 -1.01 -3.65 -16.80
N PRO A 46 -0.26 -4.76 -16.67
CA PRO A 46 0.41 -5.09 -15.41
C PRO A 46 1.37 -3.97 -14.96
N PHE A 47 1.42 -3.72 -13.65
CA PHE A 47 2.24 -2.66 -13.07
C PHE A 47 3.71 -2.76 -13.47
N GLY A 48 4.29 -3.96 -13.57
CA GLY A 48 5.67 -4.15 -14.03
C GLY A 48 5.92 -3.67 -15.47
N VAL A 49 4.94 -3.84 -16.37
CA VAL A 49 5.03 -3.35 -17.75
C VAL A 49 4.95 -1.83 -17.78
N ALA A 50 4.04 -1.25 -16.98
CA ALA A 50 3.90 0.19 -16.84
C ALA A 50 5.13 0.85 -16.18
N MET A 51 5.76 0.18 -15.21
CA MET A 51 7.02 0.60 -14.59
C MET A 51 8.15 0.64 -15.61
N ALA A 52 8.34 -0.42 -16.39
CA ALA A 52 9.37 -0.45 -17.43
C ALA A 52 9.16 0.66 -18.49
N HIS A 53 7.90 0.96 -18.84
CA HIS A 53 7.60 2.09 -19.74
C HIS A 53 7.85 3.45 -19.10
N ALA A 54 7.49 3.63 -17.83
CA ALA A 54 7.75 4.86 -17.09
C ALA A 54 9.27 5.11 -16.95
N GLU A 55 10.05 4.07 -16.66
CA GLU A 55 11.51 4.10 -16.63
C GLU A 55 12.12 4.41 -17.99
N ALA A 56 11.65 3.76 -19.06
CA ALA A 56 12.10 4.02 -20.44
C ALA A 56 11.76 5.45 -20.90
N ALA A 57 10.66 6.02 -20.41
CA ALA A 57 10.29 7.42 -20.62
C ALA A 57 11.14 8.40 -19.78
N GLY A 58 12.09 7.90 -18.97
CA GLY A 58 12.98 8.71 -18.15
C GLY A 58 12.33 9.25 -16.88
N LEU A 59 11.16 8.76 -16.48
CA LEU A 59 10.52 9.13 -15.21
C LEU A 59 11.33 8.54 -14.05
N GLY A 60 11.54 9.33 -12.98
CA GLY A 60 12.38 8.97 -11.83
C GLY A 60 13.88 9.14 -12.06
N ARG A 61 14.29 9.59 -13.25
CA ARG A 61 15.64 10.12 -13.49
C ARG A 61 15.64 11.60 -13.14
N GLU A 62 15.28 11.94 -11.90
CA GLU A 62 15.53 13.29 -11.39
C GLU A 62 17.02 13.59 -11.56
N VAL A 63 17.26 14.71 -12.22
CA VAL A 63 18.54 15.18 -12.71
C VAL A 63 19.56 15.16 -11.57
N ARG A 64 20.45 14.17 -11.56
CA ARG A 64 21.71 14.20 -10.79
C ARG A 64 22.70 15.17 -11.46
N HIS A 65 22.28 16.42 -11.67
CA HIS A 65 23.17 17.51 -12.06
C HIS A 65 22.68 18.75 -11.33
N GLY A 66 23.48 19.16 -10.34
CA GLY A 66 23.24 20.29 -9.43
C GLY A 66 23.99 20.07 -8.15
#